data_AF-A0A1V5K300-F1
#
_entry.id   AF-A0A1V5K300-F1
#
_cell.length_a   1.000
_cell.length_b   1.000
_cell.length_c   1.000
_cell.angle_alpha   90.00
_cell.angle_beta   90.00
_cell.angle_gamma   90.00
#
_symmetry.space_group_name_H-M   'P 1'
#
loop_
_entity.id
_entity.type
_entity.pdbx_description
1 polymer ?
#
loop_
_entity_poly.entity_id
_entity_poly.type
_entity_poly.pdbx_seq_one_letter_code
_entity_poly.pdbx_strand_id
1 'polypeptide(L)'
;MPAWLKSVRWRTVLVRALLMPVLPCIQWGPFTHPDIARRAYQKCSGAAADAPIPEIREAIDANLRVFMFAANSPDAISTNHFLRNRISYDYAHNYMPDSPEGLPLFGLKLVKEALRRVRELSDRGSDRGRDADGHRRRPRFGGRDSIGSGSSNTCGVVTTAPAGPRRALALRDLAFACGWLAHQVSDWVPHYLDVARQVPGAGVRTFTGYANSHQVLTPAFHEDILASKVWIEHGIVEMFHDLHSVAHDTSGMLDLGKTGVWLPLEPADNIITAVSRSFLSRGQSKIPARHLPALAEDFSAIIRGLDSIMVLLRRLQPGLDCAIDQFVAERQQYVDMSIQQTYDWIFALTEERLEELSEAHPEDAATQRAEIVPLRYDSALQKLAFRVGSSVSPSLVEAMAKPGAMIAVPLKIGPVSTELRVDLIERFKRPLLEAAGRIGTTDTETRAAATFTVALLGAEPGRDIIKAATDAYCSGLKPIAALDYDPARYAGRNEDEVLLDMVNRREIDIRFTPALRTDKNTPQYMLDPDTVILQVNGCCSNDPDAPFTAVPVETESQILRYKLILRDDICFSTLHLFADVCDGRGNQCHSDYLDRQVRMC
;
A
#
# COMPACT_ATOMS: atom_id res chain seq x y z
N MET A 1 13.51 -22.38 -33.38
CA MET A 1 13.36 -21.44 -32.24
C MET A 1 13.39 -20.02 -32.79
N PRO A 2 12.31 -19.22 -32.64
CA PRO A 2 12.24 -17.86 -33.16
C PRO A 2 13.37 -16.96 -32.62
N ALA A 3 13.86 -16.02 -33.43
CA ALA A 3 14.98 -15.15 -33.07
C ALA A 3 14.72 -14.29 -31.82
N TRP A 4 13.46 -13.97 -31.50
CA TRP A 4 13.08 -13.22 -30.32
C TRP A 4 13.34 -13.98 -29.00
N LEU A 5 13.29 -15.32 -29.02
CA LEU A 5 13.58 -16.19 -27.87
C LEU A 5 15.09 -16.31 -27.55
N LYS A 6 15.98 -15.91 -28.47
CA LYS A 6 17.44 -15.99 -28.29
C LYS A 6 18.08 -14.72 -27.72
N SER A 7 17.32 -13.63 -27.53
CA SER A 7 17.90 -12.42 -26.95
C SER A 7 18.15 -12.63 -25.46
N VAL A 8 19.42 -12.64 -25.05
CA VAL A 8 19.86 -12.72 -23.65
C VAL A 8 19.21 -11.65 -22.77
N ARG A 9 18.73 -10.56 -23.39
CA ARG A 9 18.02 -9.44 -22.74
C ARG A 9 16.68 -9.85 -22.12
N TRP A 10 15.82 -10.63 -22.78
CA TRP A 10 14.51 -10.97 -22.17
C TRP A 10 14.66 -11.96 -21.03
N ARG A 11 15.59 -12.92 -21.12
CA ARG A 11 15.88 -13.82 -20.01
C ARG A 11 16.39 -13.04 -18.81
N THR A 12 17.32 -12.10 -19.03
CA THR A 12 17.86 -11.25 -17.98
C THR A 12 16.82 -10.29 -17.41
N VAL A 13 15.88 -9.79 -18.22
CA VAL A 13 14.76 -8.96 -17.76
C VAL A 13 13.73 -9.78 -17.01
N LEU A 14 13.35 -10.98 -17.47
CA LEU A 14 12.39 -11.86 -16.80
C LEU A 14 12.97 -12.41 -15.50
N VAL A 15 14.24 -12.83 -15.52
CA VAL A 15 15.05 -13.16 -14.34
C VAL A 15 15.07 -11.93 -13.43
N ARG A 16 15.57 -10.76 -13.83
CA ARG A 16 15.56 -9.57 -12.94
C ARG A 16 14.17 -9.11 -12.49
N ALA A 17 13.12 -9.25 -13.28
CA ALA A 17 11.74 -8.90 -12.96
C ALA A 17 11.11 -9.87 -11.96
N LEU A 18 11.38 -11.16 -12.12
CA LEU A 18 10.91 -12.20 -11.22
C LEU A 18 11.78 -12.30 -9.95
N LEU A 19 12.98 -11.71 -9.96
CA LEU A 19 14.01 -11.95 -8.95
C LEU A 19 14.43 -10.73 -8.12
N MET A 20 14.34 -9.51 -8.65
CA MET A 20 14.68 -8.31 -7.90
C MET A 20 13.65 -7.85 -6.82
N PRO A 21 12.43 -8.40 -6.70
CA PRO A 21 11.46 -7.99 -5.70
C PRO A 21 11.17 -9.12 -4.75
N VAL A 22 12.17 -9.36 -3.96
CA VAL A 22 11.96 -9.82 -2.64
C VAL A 22 11.09 -8.78 -1.93
N LEU A 23 9.80 -9.05 -1.72
CA LEU A 23 8.90 -7.99 -1.25
C LEU A 23 8.01 -8.47 -0.16
N PRO A 24 7.98 -7.60 0.82
CA PRO A 24 6.78 -6.78 0.95
C PRO A 24 7.07 -5.30 1.28
N CYS A 25 6.30 -4.41 0.67
CA CYS A 25 6.12 -2.98 0.97
C CYS A 25 5.01 -2.50 0.00
N ILE A 26 3.80 -3.00 0.21
CA ILE A 26 2.57 -2.49 -0.42
C ILE A 26 2.01 -1.46 0.56
N GLN A 27 1.41 -0.40 0.04
CA GLN A 27 0.23 0.25 0.62
C GLN A 27 -0.90 -0.19 -0.30
N TRP A 28 -2.04 -0.62 0.26
CA TRP A 28 -3.12 -1.41 -0.36
C TRP A 28 -3.05 -1.56 -1.87
N GLY A 29 -2.94 -2.79 -2.35
CA GLY A 29 -2.80 -2.99 -3.77
C GLY A 29 -4.12 -2.82 -4.54
N PRO A 30 -4.05 -2.80 -5.88
CA PRO A 30 -5.06 -2.18 -6.73
C PRO A 30 -6.35 -2.99 -6.86
N PHE A 31 -6.52 -4.07 -6.11
CA PHE A 31 -7.69 -4.94 -6.19
C PHE A 31 -8.59 -4.80 -4.97
N THR A 32 -8.00 -4.69 -3.78
CA THR A 32 -8.79 -4.72 -2.55
C THR A 32 -9.63 -3.45 -2.36
N HIS A 33 -9.14 -2.27 -2.75
CA HIS A 33 -9.94 -1.04 -2.72
C HIS A 33 -11.16 -1.08 -3.66
N PRO A 34 -11.03 -1.41 -4.96
CA PRO A 34 -12.17 -1.65 -5.82
C PRO A 34 -13.12 -2.74 -5.30
N ASP A 35 -12.61 -3.80 -4.67
CA ASP A 35 -13.45 -4.84 -4.08
C ASP A 35 -14.30 -4.31 -2.92
N ILE A 36 -13.69 -3.58 -1.98
CA ILE A 36 -14.40 -2.94 -0.87
C ILE A 36 -15.47 -1.99 -1.39
N ALA A 37 -15.12 -1.11 -2.34
CA ALA A 37 -16.06 -0.17 -2.94
C ALA A 37 -17.26 -0.91 -3.57
N ARG A 38 -16.99 -1.98 -4.33
CA ARG A 38 -18.03 -2.82 -4.94
C ARG A 38 -18.92 -3.48 -3.88
N ARG A 39 -18.35 -4.07 -2.84
CA ARG A 39 -19.10 -4.75 -1.76
C ARG A 39 -19.95 -3.75 -0.97
N ALA A 40 -19.46 -2.52 -0.73
CA ALA A 40 -20.25 -1.46 -0.12
C ALA A 40 -21.45 -1.04 -0.99
N TYR A 41 -21.25 -0.91 -2.31
CA TYR A 41 -22.34 -0.63 -3.25
C TYR A 41 -23.36 -1.77 -3.33
N GLN A 42 -22.92 -3.02 -3.31
CA GLN A 42 -23.81 -4.20 -3.26
C GLN A 42 -24.66 -4.22 -1.99
N LYS A 43 -24.07 -3.83 -0.84
CA LYS A 43 -24.79 -3.69 0.42
C LYS A 43 -25.89 -2.64 0.35
N CYS A 44 -25.62 -1.49 -0.27
CA CYS A 44 -26.64 -0.47 -0.56
C CYS A 44 -27.75 -1.01 -1.48
N SER A 45 -27.38 -1.72 -2.54
CA SER A 45 -28.37 -2.30 -3.47
C SER A 45 -29.30 -3.34 -2.83
N GLY A 46 -28.83 -4.03 -1.78
CA GLY A 46 -29.62 -5.00 -1.02
C GLY A 46 -30.48 -4.39 0.10
N ALA A 47 -30.21 -3.16 0.52
CA ALA A 47 -31.02 -2.46 1.51
C ALA A 47 -32.28 -1.88 0.86
N ALA A 48 -33.44 -2.06 1.48
CA ALA A 48 -34.72 -1.49 1.01
C ALA A 48 -34.82 0.04 1.17
N ALA A 49 -33.79 0.69 1.72
CA ALA A 49 -33.75 2.11 1.97
C ALA A 49 -33.18 2.87 0.77
N ASP A 50 -33.82 3.98 0.41
CA ASP A 50 -33.26 4.93 -0.55
C ASP A 50 -32.00 5.59 0.03
N ALA A 51 -31.00 5.80 -0.82
CA ALA A 51 -29.80 6.54 -0.42
C ALA A 51 -30.22 7.99 -0.04
N PRO A 52 -29.72 8.56 1.07
CA PRO A 52 -30.08 9.92 1.48
C PRO A 52 -29.79 10.98 0.41
N ILE A 53 -28.82 10.73 -0.46
CA ILE A 53 -28.47 11.56 -1.62
C ILE A 53 -28.70 10.72 -2.90
N PRO A 54 -29.89 10.82 -3.53
CA PRO A 54 -30.25 9.98 -4.68
C PRO A 54 -29.30 10.10 -5.88
N GLU A 55 -28.70 11.28 -6.09
CA GLU A 55 -27.77 11.53 -7.19
C GLU A 55 -26.48 10.70 -7.07
N ILE A 56 -26.06 10.33 -5.84
CA ILE A 56 -24.91 9.44 -5.64
C ILE A 56 -25.22 8.05 -6.21
N ARG A 57 -26.39 7.51 -5.88
CA ARG A 57 -26.83 6.21 -6.40
C ARG A 57 -26.98 6.25 -7.92
N GLU A 58 -27.63 7.30 -8.45
CA GLU A 58 -27.76 7.49 -9.90
C GLU A 58 -26.39 7.55 -10.60
N ALA A 59 -25.45 8.30 -10.04
CA ALA A 59 -24.10 8.44 -10.58
C ALA A 59 -23.36 7.11 -10.63
N ILE A 60 -23.40 6.34 -9.54
CA ILE A 60 -22.73 5.05 -9.42
C ILE A 60 -23.40 4.00 -10.30
N ASP A 61 -24.73 3.91 -10.32
CA ASP A 61 -25.48 3.00 -11.20
C ASP A 61 -25.11 3.23 -12.68
N ALA A 62 -24.98 4.49 -13.10
CA ALA A 62 -24.60 4.86 -14.46
C ALA A 62 -23.09 4.68 -14.75
N ASN A 63 -22.23 4.64 -13.73
CA ASN A 63 -20.77 4.68 -13.88
C ASN A 63 -20.04 3.72 -12.92
N LEU A 64 -20.56 2.51 -12.70
CA LEU A 64 -20.04 1.59 -11.68
C LEU A 64 -18.53 1.32 -11.79
N ARG A 65 -18.02 1.15 -13.02
CA ARG A 65 -16.58 0.95 -13.25
C ARG A 65 -15.73 2.17 -12.87
N VAL A 66 -16.27 3.38 -13.03
CA VAL A 66 -15.59 4.62 -12.62
C VAL A 66 -15.54 4.68 -11.11
N PHE A 67 -16.66 4.43 -10.43
CA PHE A 67 -16.70 4.36 -8.96
C PHE A 67 -15.68 3.36 -8.40
N MET A 68 -15.65 2.14 -8.92
CA MET A 68 -14.72 1.11 -8.45
C MET A 68 -13.25 1.46 -8.70
N PHE A 69 -12.87 1.84 -9.93
CA PHE A 69 -11.47 2.10 -10.26
C PHE A 69 -10.99 3.50 -9.84
N ALA A 70 -11.90 4.39 -9.43
CA ALA A 70 -11.54 5.62 -8.75
C ALA A 70 -11.06 5.37 -7.31
N ALA A 71 -11.39 4.22 -6.72
CA ALA A 71 -10.83 3.80 -5.42
C ALA A 71 -9.33 3.46 -5.48
N ASN A 72 -8.74 3.40 -6.68
CA ASN A 72 -7.31 3.24 -6.89
C ASN A 72 -6.60 4.59 -7.14
N SER A 73 -7.35 5.67 -7.29
CA SER A 73 -6.82 6.96 -7.74
C SER A 73 -6.03 7.73 -6.69
N PRO A 74 -6.35 7.64 -5.39
CA PRO A 74 -5.49 8.19 -4.36
C PRO A 74 -4.10 7.54 -4.33
N ASP A 75 -3.97 6.23 -4.61
CA ASP A 75 -2.65 5.58 -4.71
C ASP A 75 -1.82 6.03 -5.91
N ALA A 76 -2.46 6.49 -6.98
CA ALA A 76 -1.75 7.15 -8.07
C ALA A 76 -1.10 8.47 -7.62
N ILE A 77 -1.66 9.14 -6.60
CA ILE A 77 -1.03 10.28 -5.94
C ILE A 77 0.16 9.82 -5.11
N SER A 78 -0.04 8.81 -4.25
CA SER A 78 1.01 8.20 -3.43
C SER A 78 2.21 7.73 -4.28
N THR A 79 1.94 7.17 -5.46
CA THR A 79 2.96 6.71 -6.42
C THR A 79 3.93 7.81 -6.84
N ASN A 80 3.48 9.06 -6.94
CA ASN A 80 4.36 10.19 -7.28
C ASN A 80 5.37 10.49 -6.18
N HIS A 81 5.02 10.24 -4.92
CA HIS A 81 5.97 10.25 -3.81
C HIS A 81 7.03 9.17 -4.05
N PHE A 82 6.64 7.91 -4.19
CA PHE A 82 7.59 6.80 -4.24
C PHE A 82 8.46 6.75 -5.50
N LEU A 83 7.90 7.06 -6.67
CA LEU A 83 8.65 6.98 -7.93
C LEU A 83 9.51 8.22 -8.17
N ARG A 84 9.07 9.40 -7.70
CA ARG A 84 9.67 10.68 -8.08
C ARG A 84 10.16 11.51 -6.88
N ASN A 85 10.04 10.98 -5.67
CA ASN A 85 10.41 11.63 -4.42
C ASN A 85 9.69 12.98 -4.24
N ARG A 86 8.38 13.04 -4.52
CA ARG A 86 7.57 14.26 -4.52
C ARG A 86 6.31 14.12 -3.66
N ILE A 87 6.33 14.74 -2.49
CA ILE A 87 5.24 14.74 -1.49
C ILE A 87 4.13 15.76 -1.75
N SER A 88 4.24 16.57 -2.82
CA SER A 88 3.43 17.79 -3.02
C SER A 88 1.92 17.56 -3.04
N TYR A 89 1.48 16.31 -3.23
CA TYR A 89 0.07 15.95 -3.40
C TYR A 89 -0.41 14.95 -2.34
N ASP A 90 0.43 14.51 -1.40
CA ASP A 90 0.09 13.44 -0.44
C ASP A 90 -1.13 13.77 0.42
N TYR A 91 -1.39 15.06 0.64
CA TYR A 91 -2.61 15.55 1.28
C TYR A 91 -3.90 15.10 0.56
N ALA A 92 -3.84 14.68 -0.70
CA ALA A 92 -4.98 14.17 -1.45
C ALA A 92 -5.11 12.64 -1.36
N HIS A 93 -4.06 11.92 -0.94
CA HIS A 93 -4.09 10.46 -0.74
C HIS A 93 -4.99 10.13 0.45
N ASN A 94 -4.52 10.40 1.67
CA ASN A 94 -5.23 10.16 2.91
C ASN A 94 -5.04 11.34 3.87
N TYR A 95 -5.38 12.59 3.44
CA TYR A 95 -5.27 13.81 4.25
C TYR A 95 -5.41 13.50 5.73
N MET A 96 -4.38 13.80 6.55
CA MET A 96 -4.31 13.54 8.00
C MET A 96 -5.69 13.27 8.59
N PRO A 97 -5.92 12.01 8.96
CA PRO A 97 -5.61 11.69 10.34
C PRO A 97 -4.58 10.59 10.53
N ASP A 98 -3.90 10.71 11.66
CA ASP A 98 -3.16 9.62 12.30
C ASP A 98 -4.08 8.79 13.21
N SER A 99 -5.39 8.69 12.89
CA SER A 99 -6.36 7.98 13.72
C SER A 99 -7.55 7.40 12.92
N PRO A 100 -8.22 6.36 13.45
CA PRO A 100 -9.42 5.76 12.84
C PRO A 100 -10.62 6.71 12.66
N GLU A 101 -10.65 7.84 13.39
CA GLU A 101 -11.79 8.77 13.46
C GLU A 101 -11.66 10.00 12.57
N GLY A 102 -10.55 10.19 11.86
CA GLY A 102 -10.36 11.47 11.22
C GLY A 102 -11.09 11.65 9.90
N LEU A 103 -10.70 12.70 9.19
CA LEU A 103 -11.58 13.32 8.21
C LEU A 103 -11.03 13.18 6.77
N PRO A 104 -11.71 12.48 5.86
CA PRO A 104 -11.29 12.27 4.48
C PRO A 104 -11.64 13.51 3.65
N LEU A 105 -11.10 14.66 4.06
CA LEU A 105 -11.58 15.97 3.65
C LEU A 105 -11.47 16.19 2.14
N PHE A 106 -10.43 15.66 1.51
CA PHE A 106 -10.26 15.75 0.06
C PHE A 106 -11.40 15.01 -0.67
N GLY A 107 -11.69 13.78 -0.29
CA GLY A 107 -12.80 12.97 -0.82
C GLY A 107 -14.16 13.62 -0.57
N LEU A 108 -14.40 14.16 0.63
CA LEU A 108 -15.64 14.88 0.95
C LEU A 108 -15.83 16.12 0.07
N LYS A 109 -14.77 16.94 -0.08
CA LYS A 109 -14.82 18.12 -0.95
C LYS A 109 -14.97 17.74 -2.43
N LEU A 110 -14.43 16.60 -2.87
CA LEU A 110 -14.70 16.04 -4.20
C LEU A 110 -16.17 15.68 -4.37
N VAL A 111 -16.78 14.96 -3.43
CA VAL A 111 -18.19 14.55 -3.51
C VAL A 111 -19.09 15.77 -3.54
N LYS A 112 -18.86 16.74 -2.64
CA LYS A 112 -19.61 18.00 -2.60
C LYS A 112 -19.53 18.78 -3.91
N GLU A 113 -18.33 19.01 -4.44
CA GLU A 113 -18.15 19.75 -5.69
C GLU A 113 -18.79 19.02 -6.89
N ALA A 114 -18.70 17.69 -6.94
CA ALA A 114 -19.34 16.91 -7.99
C ALA A 114 -20.88 16.98 -7.91
N LEU A 115 -21.43 16.87 -6.69
CA LEU A 115 -22.86 16.94 -6.44
C LEU A 115 -23.41 18.32 -6.84
N ARG A 116 -22.70 19.40 -6.48
CA ARG A 116 -23.03 20.76 -6.92
C ARG A 116 -23.14 20.85 -8.45
N ARG A 117 -22.16 20.30 -9.19
CA ARG A 117 -22.16 20.28 -10.67
C ARG A 117 -23.38 19.54 -11.25
N VAL A 118 -23.76 18.39 -10.66
CA VAL A 118 -24.93 17.61 -11.10
C VAL A 118 -26.23 18.42 -10.94
N ARG A 119 -26.40 19.10 -9.79
CA ARG A 119 -27.60 19.86 -9.47
C ARG A 119 -27.77 21.11 -10.32
N GLU A 120 -26.70 21.89 -10.51
CA GLU A 120 -26.73 23.08 -11.38
C GLU A 120 -27.15 22.76 -12.81
N LEU A 121 -26.80 21.57 -13.31
CA LEU A 121 -27.20 21.12 -14.64
C LEU A 121 -28.63 20.59 -14.69
N SER A 122 -29.15 20.08 -13.58
CA SER A 122 -30.53 19.61 -13.46
C SER A 122 -31.51 20.79 -13.39
N ASP A 123 -31.15 21.85 -12.64
CA ASP A 123 -31.96 23.07 -12.54
C ASP A 123 -32.08 23.80 -13.88
N ARG A 124 -30.97 23.94 -14.62
CA ARG A 124 -30.95 24.57 -15.96
C ARG A 124 -31.77 23.81 -17.01
N GLY A 125 -31.95 22.49 -16.83
CA GLY A 125 -32.81 21.67 -17.67
C GLY A 125 -34.30 21.98 -17.47
N SER A 126 -34.69 22.35 -16.24
CA SER A 126 -36.07 22.67 -15.88
C SER A 126 -36.54 24.04 -16.42
N ASP A 127 -35.62 25.00 -16.58
CA ASP A 127 -35.93 26.34 -17.08
C ASP A 127 -36.09 26.42 -18.60
N ARG A 128 -35.41 25.55 -19.38
CA ARG A 128 -35.57 25.52 -20.85
C ARG A 128 -36.94 25.03 -21.32
N GLY A 129 -37.78 24.54 -20.41
CA GLY A 129 -39.17 24.17 -20.67
C GLY A 129 -40.19 25.29 -20.41
N ARG A 130 -39.76 26.48 -19.98
CA ARG A 130 -40.61 27.66 -19.82
C ARG A 130 -40.26 28.71 -20.88
N ASP A 131 -41.24 29.00 -21.71
CA ASP A 131 -41.23 30.12 -22.66
C ASP A 131 -41.10 31.44 -21.89
N ALA A 132 -40.72 32.54 -22.56
CA ALA A 132 -40.57 33.87 -21.94
C ALA A 132 -41.83 34.38 -21.19
N ASP A 133 -42.99 33.75 -21.43
CA ASP A 133 -44.27 34.04 -20.77
C ASP A 133 -44.63 33.06 -19.64
N GLY A 134 -43.71 32.18 -19.20
CA GLY A 134 -43.93 31.28 -18.06
C GLY A 134 -44.91 30.13 -18.34
N HIS A 135 -45.33 29.92 -19.59
CA HIS A 135 -46.22 28.82 -19.96
C HIS A 135 -45.45 27.54 -20.26
N ARG A 136 -45.81 26.43 -19.60
CA ARG A 136 -45.37 25.08 -19.98
C ARG A 136 -45.88 24.79 -21.40
N ARG A 137 -44.99 24.63 -22.37
CA ARG A 137 -45.33 24.07 -23.69
C ARG A 137 -46.05 22.73 -23.52
N ARG A 138 -47.36 22.73 -23.78
CA ARG A 138 -48.12 21.48 -23.89
C ARG A 138 -47.55 20.66 -25.04
N PRO A 139 -47.29 19.36 -24.86
CA PRO A 139 -46.89 18.50 -25.97
C PRO A 139 -48.01 18.52 -27.03
N ARG A 140 -47.68 18.85 -28.28
CA ARG A 140 -48.58 18.59 -29.41
C ARG A 140 -48.66 17.08 -29.61
N PHE A 141 -49.65 16.45 -29.00
CA PHE A 141 -50.07 15.10 -29.38
C PHE A 141 -50.80 15.18 -30.72
N GLY A 142 -50.09 14.82 -31.80
CA GLY A 142 -50.72 14.33 -33.04
C GLY A 142 -51.20 12.91 -32.80
N GLY A 143 -52.49 12.66 -33.03
CA GLY A 143 -53.16 11.43 -32.61
C GLY A 143 -53.06 10.25 -33.57
N ARG A 144 -53.54 9.10 -33.04
CA ARG A 144 -54.11 7.89 -33.67
C ARG A 144 -53.14 7.07 -34.55
N ASP A 145 -52.96 5.75 -34.36
CA ASP A 145 -53.93 4.70 -34.07
C ASP A 145 -53.30 3.43 -33.43
N SER A 146 -54.22 2.60 -32.91
CA SER A 146 -54.20 1.13 -32.81
C SER A 146 -53.88 0.45 -31.47
N ILE A 147 -54.87 -0.35 -31.10
CA ILE A 147 -55.07 -1.15 -29.89
C ILE A 147 -54.37 -2.50 -30.09
N GLY A 148 -53.61 -2.93 -29.07
CA GLY A 148 -53.06 -4.28 -28.99
C GLY A 148 -52.75 -4.63 -27.54
N SER A 149 -53.66 -5.39 -26.92
CA SER A 149 -53.55 -5.92 -25.57
C SER A 149 -52.52 -7.04 -25.47
N GLY A 150 -51.58 -6.93 -24.53
CA GLY A 150 -50.71 -8.03 -24.12
C GLY A 150 -50.12 -7.73 -22.75
N SER A 151 -50.62 -8.39 -21.71
CA SER A 151 -50.14 -8.27 -20.34
C SER A 151 -48.84 -9.05 -20.15
N SER A 152 -47.78 -8.38 -19.74
CA SER A 152 -46.63 -9.02 -19.07
C SER A 152 -46.19 -8.13 -17.91
N ASN A 153 -46.29 -8.67 -16.69
CA ASN A 153 -45.70 -8.10 -15.49
C ASN A 153 -44.18 -8.08 -15.64
N THR A 154 -43.61 -6.90 -15.85
CA THR A 154 -42.18 -6.63 -15.69
C THR A 154 -41.99 -5.53 -14.66
N CYS A 155 -41.16 -5.84 -13.67
CA CYS A 155 -40.65 -4.94 -12.63
C CYS A 155 -40.27 -3.58 -13.25
N GLY A 156 -40.78 -2.50 -12.67
CA GLY A 156 -40.63 -1.14 -13.18
C GLY A 156 -39.18 -0.68 -13.16
N VAL A 157 -38.46 -0.87 -14.27
CA VAL A 157 -37.25 -0.10 -14.57
C VAL A 157 -37.75 1.29 -14.96
N VAL A 158 -37.55 2.26 -14.07
CA VAL A 158 -37.76 3.68 -14.38
C VAL A 158 -36.72 4.05 -15.44
N THR A 159 -37.11 4.00 -16.72
CA THR A 159 -36.28 4.49 -17.81
C THR A 159 -36.28 6.02 -17.75
N THR A 160 -35.30 6.59 -17.04
CA THR A 160 -35.01 8.02 -17.10
C THR A 160 -34.54 8.37 -18.52
N ALA A 161 -35.00 9.52 -19.03
CA ALA A 161 -34.56 10.02 -20.33
C ALA A 161 -33.03 10.20 -20.34
N PRO A 162 -32.32 9.95 -21.47
CA PRO A 162 -30.87 10.05 -21.52
C PRO A 162 -30.41 11.46 -21.10
N ALA A 163 -29.55 11.51 -20.09
CA ALA A 163 -28.98 12.75 -19.60
C ALA A 163 -28.23 13.49 -20.73
N GLY A 164 -28.34 14.82 -20.78
CA GLY A 164 -27.55 15.61 -21.70
C GLY A 164 -26.03 15.41 -21.46
N PRO A 165 -25.16 15.59 -22.48
CA PRO A 165 -23.73 15.24 -22.39
C PRO A 165 -22.99 15.84 -21.18
N ARG A 166 -23.37 17.06 -20.76
CA ARG A 166 -22.79 17.72 -19.58
C ARG A 166 -23.21 17.08 -18.26
N ARG A 167 -24.47 16.66 -18.14
CA ARG A 167 -24.97 16.02 -16.92
C ARG A 167 -24.40 14.60 -16.79
N ALA A 168 -24.26 13.89 -17.91
CA ALA A 168 -23.57 12.60 -17.93
C ALA A 168 -22.11 12.72 -17.43
N LEU A 169 -21.40 13.77 -17.85
CA LEU A 169 -20.06 14.08 -17.34
C LEU A 169 -20.07 14.38 -15.83
N ALA A 170 -21.01 15.20 -15.36
CA ALA A 170 -21.12 15.51 -13.93
C ALA A 170 -21.46 14.29 -13.06
N LEU A 171 -22.34 13.39 -13.54
CA LEU A 171 -22.58 12.10 -12.87
C LEU A 171 -21.32 11.23 -12.83
N ARG A 172 -20.52 11.23 -13.89
CA ARG A 172 -19.25 10.51 -13.93
C ARG A 172 -18.25 11.07 -12.93
N ASP A 173 -18.16 12.40 -12.81
CA ASP A 173 -17.34 13.08 -11.79
C ASP A 173 -17.83 12.73 -10.37
N LEU A 174 -19.14 12.62 -10.14
CA LEU A 174 -19.70 12.23 -8.85
C LEU A 174 -19.38 10.78 -8.50
N ALA A 175 -19.51 9.85 -9.46
CA ALA A 175 -19.09 8.47 -9.26
C ALA A 175 -17.59 8.36 -8.96
N PHE A 176 -16.76 9.12 -9.68
CA PHE A 176 -15.33 9.22 -9.41
C PHE A 176 -15.04 9.74 -7.99
N ALA A 177 -15.69 10.83 -7.58
CA ALA A 177 -15.53 11.42 -6.27
C ALA A 177 -15.91 10.44 -5.14
N CYS A 178 -17.01 9.70 -5.32
CA CYS A 178 -17.41 8.65 -4.38
C CYS A 178 -16.37 7.53 -4.30
N GLY A 179 -15.77 7.13 -5.43
CA GLY A 179 -14.72 6.11 -5.43
C GLY A 179 -13.43 6.59 -4.74
N TRP A 180 -13.06 7.86 -4.93
CA TRP A 180 -11.95 8.46 -4.19
C TRP A 180 -12.21 8.46 -2.68
N LEU A 181 -13.42 8.87 -2.26
CA LEU A 181 -13.82 8.82 -0.85
C LEU A 181 -13.81 7.38 -0.32
N ALA A 182 -14.25 6.41 -1.13
CA ALA A 182 -14.27 4.99 -0.77
C ALA A 182 -12.88 4.47 -0.36
N HIS A 183 -11.86 4.81 -1.15
CA HIS A 183 -10.47 4.51 -0.83
C HIS A 183 -10.09 5.06 0.54
N GLN A 184 -10.23 6.39 0.72
CA GLN A 184 -9.74 7.08 1.92
C GLN A 184 -10.30 6.49 3.20
N VAL A 185 -11.60 6.17 3.19
CA VAL A 185 -12.27 5.61 4.38
C VAL A 185 -12.00 4.12 4.54
N SER A 186 -11.81 3.37 3.45
CA SER A 186 -11.47 1.95 3.53
C SER A 186 -10.07 1.70 4.10
N ASP A 187 -9.17 2.67 3.96
CA ASP A 187 -7.79 2.64 4.42
C ASP A 187 -7.63 2.85 5.93
N TRP A 188 -8.64 3.36 6.65
CA TRP A 188 -8.41 3.67 8.05
C TRP A 188 -8.29 2.45 8.95
N VAL A 189 -9.12 1.43 8.73
CA VAL A 189 -9.03 0.16 9.47
C VAL A 189 -7.64 -0.49 9.36
N PRO A 190 -7.09 -0.71 8.15
CA PRO A 190 -5.78 -1.32 8.01
C PRO A 190 -4.63 -0.49 8.58
N HIS A 191 -4.72 0.84 8.51
CA HIS A 191 -3.61 1.72 8.89
C HIS A 191 -3.68 2.22 10.33
N TYR A 192 -4.86 2.37 10.90
CA TYR A 192 -5.04 3.08 12.17
C TYR A 192 -5.82 2.32 13.24
N LEU A 193 -6.59 1.28 12.90
CA LEU A 193 -7.33 0.53 13.92
C LEU A 193 -6.34 -0.17 14.86
N ASP A 194 -6.45 0.12 16.15
CA ASP A 194 -5.68 -0.58 17.17
C ASP A 194 -6.08 -2.05 17.26
N VAL A 195 -5.08 -2.92 17.12
CA VAL A 195 -5.24 -4.38 17.19
C VAL A 195 -4.49 -4.90 18.40
N ALA A 196 -5.26 -5.35 19.40
CA ALA A 196 -4.74 -6.07 20.55
C ALA A 196 -4.36 -7.50 20.14
N ARG A 197 -3.12 -7.91 20.46
CA ARG A 197 -2.61 -9.25 20.18
C ARG A 197 -1.91 -9.85 21.39
N GLN A 198 -2.20 -11.13 21.62
CA GLN A 198 -1.41 -11.91 22.55
C GLN A 198 -0.01 -12.16 21.98
N VAL A 199 1.00 -11.70 22.70
CA VAL A 199 2.42 -11.95 22.43
C VAL A 199 2.92 -12.99 23.43
N PRO A 200 3.37 -14.16 22.96
CA PRO A 200 3.94 -15.17 23.85
C PRO A 200 5.13 -14.59 24.64
N GLY A 201 5.09 -14.77 25.96
CA GLY A 201 6.11 -14.26 26.87
C GLY A 201 6.01 -12.77 27.24
N ALA A 202 5.16 -11.98 26.57
CA ALA A 202 5.05 -10.53 26.80
C ALA A 202 3.62 -10.02 27.06
N GLY A 203 2.62 -10.90 27.12
CA GLY A 203 1.24 -10.52 27.39
C GLY A 203 0.52 -9.95 26.17
N VAL A 204 -0.54 -9.16 26.39
CA VAL A 204 -1.26 -8.49 25.30
C VAL A 204 -0.52 -7.20 24.93
N ARG A 205 -0.25 -7.01 23.64
CA ARG A 205 0.26 -5.75 23.07
C ARG A 205 -0.74 -5.17 22.09
N THR A 206 -0.78 -3.85 21.99
CA THR A 206 -1.61 -3.13 21.01
C THR A 206 -0.72 -2.62 19.88
N PHE A 207 -1.16 -2.81 18.64
CA PHE A 207 -0.50 -2.34 17.44
C PHE A 207 -1.45 -1.42 16.67
N THR A 208 -0.98 -0.27 16.22
CA THR A 208 -1.77 0.66 15.43
C THR A 208 -1.82 0.24 13.97
N GLY A 209 -3.02 -0.07 13.48
CA GLY A 209 -3.29 -0.55 12.13
C GLY A 209 -3.26 -2.08 12.04
N TYR A 210 -4.33 -2.66 11.51
CA TYR A 210 -4.40 -4.10 11.25
C TYR A 210 -3.24 -4.60 10.38
N ALA A 211 -2.88 -3.87 9.33
CA ALA A 211 -1.81 -4.27 8.43
C ALA A 211 -0.41 -4.15 9.08
N ASN A 212 -0.27 -3.36 10.15
CA ASN A 212 0.99 -3.19 10.89
C ASN A 212 1.10 -4.12 12.11
N SER A 213 0.09 -4.94 12.37
CA SER A 213 -0.03 -5.72 13.62
C SER A 213 0.66 -7.09 13.58
N HIS A 214 1.61 -7.32 12.67
CA HIS A 214 2.43 -8.54 12.56
C HIS A 214 1.65 -9.84 12.37
N GLN A 215 0.53 -9.76 11.65
CA GLN A 215 -0.42 -10.84 11.36
C GLN A 215 0.24 -12.08 10.71
N VAL A 216 1.26 -11.86 9.89
CA VAL A 216 2.06 -12.87 9.18
C VAL A 216 3.40 -13.09 9.90
N LEU A 217 4.21 -12.05 10.07
CA LEU A 217 5.60 -12.13 10.53
C LEU A 217 5.80 -12.23 12.05
N THR A 218 4.75 -12.67 12.78
CA THR A 218 4.65 -12.86 14.25
C THR A 218 4.92 -11.63 15.12
N PRO A 219 4.15 -11.36 16.19
CA PRO A 219 4.44 -10.25 17.11
C PRO A 219 5.55 -10.59 18.14
N ALA A 220 6.15 -11.79 18.08
CA ALA A 220 7.05 -12.33 19.11
C ALA A 220 8.50 -11.83 19.02
N PHE A 221 8.70 -10.51 19.02
CA PHE A 221 10.03 -9.88 19.04
C PHE A 221 10.06 -8.63 19.95
N HIS A 222 11.27 -8.11 20.17
CA HIS A 222 11.49 -6.79 20.76
C HIS A 222 11.02 -5.67 19.83
N GLU A 223 10.67 -4.53 20.41
CA GLU A 223 10.03 -3.40 19.72
C GLU A 223 10.84 -2.90 18.51
N ASP A 224 12.16 -2.78 18.60
CA ASP A 224 12.99 -2.33 17.46
C ASP A 224 12.87 -3.26 16.26
N ILE A 225 12.86 -4.58 16.50
CA ILE A 225 12.71 -5.59 15.44
C ILE A 225 11.29 -5.59 14.88
N LEU A 226 10.30 -5.28 15.72
CA LEU A 226 8.92 -5.10 15.28
C LEU A 226 8.79 -3.87 14.39
N ALA A 227 9.37 -2.74 14.81
CA ALA A 227 9.37 -1.48 14.08
C ALA A 227 10.02 -1.62 12.69
N SER A 228 11.19 -2.27 12.59
CA SER A 228 11.88 -2.45 11.30
C SER A 228 11.07 -3.28 10.30
N LYS A 229 10.27 -4.24 10.75
CA LYS A 229 9.48 -5.08 9.85
C LYS A 229 8.07 -4.58 9.56
N VAL A 230 7.63 -3.45 10.13
CA VAL A 230 6.24 -2.97 9.97
C VAL A 230 5.86 -2.83 8.49
N TRP A 231 6.69 -2.15 7.70
CA TRP A 231 6.44 -1.93 6.27
C TRP A 231 6.39 -3.21 5.47
N ILE A 232 7.25 -4.14 5.87
CA ILE A 232 7.30 -5.45 5.28
C ILE A 232 6.01 -6.21 5.60
N GLU A 233 5.65 -6.34 6.86
CA GLU A 233 4.40 -6.97 7.27
C GLU A 233 3.20 -6.41 6.50
N HIS A 234 3.09 -5.08 6.53
CA HIS A 234 2.04 -4.31 5.89
C HIS A 234 1.86 -4.71 4.42
N GLY A 235 2.98 -4.77 3.68
CA GLY A 235 2.95 -5.18 2.29
C GLY A 235 2.52 -6.63 2.04
N ILE A 236 2.82 -7.58 2.95
CA ILE A 236 2.39 -8.98 2.79
C ILE A 236 0.88 -9.06 2.98
N VAL A 237 0.38 -8.44 4.05
CA VAL A 237 -1.03 -8.48 4.43
C VAL A 237 -1.91 -7.98 3.30
N GLU A 238 -1.52 -6.88 2.67
CA GLU A 238 -2.26 -6.30 1.55
C GLU A 238 -2.14 -7.15 0.28
N MET A 239 -0.96 -7.70 -0.01
CA MET A 239 -0.80 -8.63 -1.14
C MET A 239 -1.73 -9.85 -0.99
N PHE A 240 -1.89 -10.35 0.24
CA PHE A 240 -2.77 -11.48 0.51
C PHE A 240 -4.24 -11.11 0.28
N HIS A 241 -4.67 -9.92 0.70
CA HIS A 241 -6.02 -9.42 0.43
C HIS A 241 -6.28 -9.18 -1.07
N ASP A 242 -5.28 -8.72 -1.82
CA ASP A 242 -5.37 -8.57 -3.27
C ASP A 242 -5.51 -9.93 -3.96
N LEU A 243 -4.67 -10.89 -3.59
CA LEU A 243 -4.71 -12.25 -4.12
C LEU A 243 -6.07 -12.91 -3.84
N HIS A 244 -6.61 -12.70 -2.63
CA HIS A 244 -7.95 -13.14 -2.27
C HIS A 244 -9.03 -12.45 -3.12
N SER A 245 -8.99 -11.12 -3.23
CA SER A 245 -9.96 -10.32 -4.00
C SER A 245 -10.01 -10.75 -5.46
N VAL A 246 -8.85 -11.00 -6.08
CA VAL A 246 -8.78 -11.51 -7.47
C VAL A 246 -9.27 -12.95 -7.57
N ALA A 247 -8.99 -13.80 -6.59
CA ALA A 247 -9.41 -15.19 -6.62
C ALA A 247 -10.92 -15.37 -6.45
N HIS A 248 -11.57 -14.48 -5.71
CA HIS A 248 -13.00 -14.54 -5.36
C HIS A 248 -13.86 -13.52 -6.10
N ASP A 249 -13.33 -12.79 -7.09
CA ASP A 249 -14.13 -11.88 -7.90
C ASP A 249 -15.13 -12.63 -8.77
N THR A 250 -16.41 -12.57 -8.40
CA THR A 250 -17.50 -13.14 -9.18
C THR A 250 -17.99 -12.21 -10.29
N SER A 251 -17.55 -10.94 -10.31
CA SER A 251 -18.02 -9.94 -11.27
C SER A 251 -17.21 -9.94 -12.57
N GLY A 252 -16.00 -10.51 -12.56
CA GLY A 252 -15.04 -10.45 -13.64
C GLY A 252 -14.54 -9.03 -13.93
N MET A 253 -14.69 -8.10 -12.98
CA MET A 253 -14.21 -6.72 -13.08
C MET A 253 -12.79 -6.56 -12.51
N LEU A 254 -12.42 -7.41 -11.55
CA LEU A 254 -11.09 -7.48 -10.94
C LEU A 254 -10.24 -8.59 -11.56
N ASP A 255 -10.71 -9.22 -12.64
CA ASP A 255 -9.88 -10.15 -13.42
C ASP A 255 -8.58 -9.46 -13.82
N LEU A 256 -7.52 -10.26 -13.84
CA LEU A 256 -6.18 -9.84 -14.20
C LEU A 256 -6.17 -9.08 -15.54
N GLY A 257 -5.55 -7.88 -15.54
CA GLY A 257 -5.50 -7.00 -16.70
C GLY A 257 -6.78 -6.21 -16.99
N LYS A 258 -7.86 -6.38 -16.21
CA LYS A 258 -9.06 -5.52 -16.27
C LYS A 258 -9.10 -4.47 -15.17
N THR A 259 -8.40 -4.71 -14.06
CA THR A 259 -8.18 -3.74 -13.00
C THR A 259 -7.44 -2.52 -13.54
N GLY A 260 -7.80 -1.34 -13.04
CA GLY A 260 -7.20 -0.09 -13.49
C GLY A 260 -7.36 1.02 -12.47
N VAL A 261 -6.92 2.20 -12.90
CA VAL A 261 -7.09 3.46 -12.18
C VAL A 261 -7.88 4.43 -13.04
N TRP A 262 -8.73 5.23 -12.41
CA TRP A 262 -9.51 6.24 -13.13
C TRP A 262 -9.20 7.65 -12.64
N LEU A 263 -8.61 8.49 -13.50
CA LEU A 263 -8.45 9.93 -13.23
C LEU A 263 -9.23 10.74 -14.28
N PRO A 264 -9.83 11.90 -13.92
CA PRO A 264 -10.52 12.75 -14.90
C PRO A 264 -9.48 13.49 -15.75
N LEU A 265 -9.08 12.96 -16.90
CA LEU A 265 -7.95 13.48 -17.67
C LEU A 265 -8.26 14.78 -18.45
N GLU A 266 -9.51 15.26 -18.45
CA GLU A 266 -9.92 16.45 -19.20
C GLU A 266 -9.26 17.74 -18.65
N PRO A 267 -8.40 18.45 -19.40
CA PRO A 267 -7.61 19.55 -18.86
C PRO A 267 -8.38 20.80 -18.41
N ALA A 268 -9.56 21.04 -19.00
CA ALA A 268 -10.30 22.30 -18.85
C ALA A 268 -11.29 22.31 -17.67
N ASP A 269 -11.72 21.13 -17.19
CA ASP A 269 -12.79 21.02 -16.18
C ASP A 269 -12.59 19.86 -15.19
N ASN A 270 -11.34 19.51 -14.93
CA ASN A 270 -11.00 18.43 -14.02
C ASN A 270 -11.34 18.77 -12.56
N ILE A 271 -12.15 17.93 -11.93
CA ILE A 271 -12.63 18.11 -10.56
C ILE A 271 -11.52 18.06 -9.49
N ILE A 272 -10.48 17.23 -9.66
CA ILE A 272 -9.32 17.16 -8.74
C ILE A 272 -8.60 18.51 -8.68
N THR A 273 -8.39 19.14 -9.84
CA THR A 273 -7.73 20.43 -10.01
C THR A 273 -8.57 21.55 -9.40
N ALA A 274 -9.90 21.44 -9.49
CA ALA A 274 -10.82 22.39 -8.87
C ALA A 274 -10.78 22.27 -7.34
N VAL A 275 -10.89 21.06 -6.80
CA VAL A 275 -10.91 20.82 -5.34
C VAL A 275 -9.55 21.09 -4.70
N SER A 276 -8.45 20.66 -5.30
CA SER A 276 -7.09 20.92 -4.78
C SER A 276 -6.76 22.41 -4.63
N ARG A 277 -7.40 23.31 -5.41
CA ARG A 277 -7.26 24.76 -5.22
C ARG A 277 -7.78 25.24 -3.87
N SER A 278 -8.80 24.59 -3.31
CA SER A 278 -9.37 24.96 -2.00
C SER A 278 -8.39 24.71 -0.84
N PHE A 279 -7.34 23.91 -1.06
CA PHE A 279 -6.30 23.64 -0.07
C PHE A 279 -5.10 24.58 -0.17
N LEU A 280 -5.07 25.51 -1.14
CA LEU A 280 -3.97 26.50 -1.27
C LEU A 280 -3.84 27.39 -0.03
N SER A 281 -4.96 27.75 0.59
CA SER A 281 -4.98 28.52 1.85
C SER A 281 -4.38 27.75 3.02
N ARG A 282 -4.24 26.42 2.90
CA ARG A 282 -3.64 25.52 3.89
C ARG A 282 -2.18 25.18 3.56
N GLY A 283 -1.55 25.93 2.65
CA GLY A 283 -0.16 25.71 2.23
C GLY A 283 0.05 24.49 1.32
N GLN A 284 -1.03 23.80 0.91
CA GLN A 284 -0.94 22.60 0.08
C GLN A 284 -0.83 22.96 -1.40
N SER A 285 -0.11 22.14 -2.17
CA SER A 285 0.08 22.40 -3.61
C SER A 285 -1.15 21.98 -4.42
N LYS A 286 -1.64 22.88 -5.27
CA LYS A 286 -2.64 22.53 -6.29
C LYS A 286 -2.12 21.38 -7.19
N ILE A 287 -2.98 20.41 -7.50
CA ILE A 287 -2.71 19.36 -8.49
C ILE A 287 -3.05 19.91 -9.89
N PRO A 288 -2.08 20.09 -10.80
CA PRO A 288 -2.37 20.57 -12.16
C PRO A 288 -2.94 19.45 -13.03
N ALA A 289 -3.99 19.73 -13.80
CA ALA A 289 -4.59 18.74 -14.71
C ALA A 289 -3.58 18.08 -15.65
N ARG A 290 -2.55 18.82 -16.11
CA ARG A 290 -1.45 18.28 -16.95
C ARG A 290 -0.61 17.18 -16.28
N HIS A 291 -0.68 17.01 -14.96
CA HIS A 291 0.04 15.94 -14.26
C HIS A 291 -0.76 14.64 -14.20
N LEU A 292 -2.10 14.71 -14.31
CA LEU A 292 -2.97 13.53 -14.15
C LEU A 292 -2.71 12.41 -15.17
N PRO A 293 -2.44 12.69 -16.47
CA PRO A 293 -2.09 11.63 -17.40
C PRO A 293 -0.86 10.83 -16.96
N ALA A 294 0.20 11.52 -16.52
CA ALA A 294 1.42 10.86 -16.06
C ALA A 294 1.19 10.03 -14.77
N LEU A 295 0.36 10.52 -13.85
CA LEU A 295 -0.01 9.78 -12.64
C LEU A 295 -0.81 8.51 -12.97
N ALA A 296 -1.77 8.62 -13.89
CA ALA A 296 -2.55 7.47 -14.37
C ALA A 296 -1.66 6.45 -15.08
N GLU A 297 -0.75 6.90 -15.96
CA GLU A 297 0.19 6.04 -16.69
C GLU A 297 1.14 5.30 -15.76
N ASP A 298 1.74 6.02 -14.81
CA ASP A 298 2.68 5.45 -13.84
C ASP A 298 2.00 4.40 -12.97
N PHE A 299 0.83 4.73 -12.41
CA PHE A 299 0.12 3.78 -11.57
C PHE A 299 -0.45 2.59 -12.37
N SER A 300 -0.92 2.82 -13.60
CA SER A 300 -1.32 1.71 -14.49
C SER A 300 -0.16 0.76 -14.77
N ALA A 301 1.08 1.25 -14.86
CA ALA A 301 2.26 0.39 -14.96
C ALA A 301 2.48 -0.43 -13.69
N ILE A 302 2.27 0.15 -12.51
CA ILE A 302 2.31 -0.58 -11.24
C ILE A 302 1.25 -1.68 -11.20
N ILE A 303 -0.02 -1.38 -11.54
CA ILE A 303 -1.12 -2.35 -11.56
C ILE A 303 -0.76 -3.56 -12.45
N ARG A 304 -0.29 -3.31 -13.69
CA ARG A 304 0.15 -4.38 -14.59
C ARG A 304 1.32 -5.20 -14.05
N GLY A 305 2.23 -4.56 -13.32
CA GLY A 305 3.33 -5.22 -12.64
C GLY A 305 2.83 -6.17 -11.56
N LEU A 306 1.93 -5.70 -10.71
CA LEU A 306 1.30 -6.49 -9.65
C LEU A 306 0.47 -7.64 -10.21
N ASP A 307 -0.36 -7.40 -11.22
CA ASP A 307 -1.07 -8.44 -11.99
C ASP A 307 -0.12 -9.58 -12.41
N SER A 308 1.01 -9.21 -13.02
CA SER A 308 2.01 -10.16 -13.49
C SER A 308 2.58 -10.98 -12.33
N ILE A 309 2.98 -10.31 -11.25
CA ILE A 309 3.55 -10.94 -10.06
C ILE A 309 2.54 -11.91 -9.44
N MET A 310 1.28 -11.51 -9.27
CA MET A 310 0.23 -12.34 -8.69
C MET A 310 -0.02 -13.61 -9.52
N VAL A 311 -0.10 -13.49 -10.84
CA VAL A 311 -0.19 -14.66 -11.75
C VAL A 311 0.96 -15.63 -11.51
N LEU A 312 2.17 -15.08 -11.44
CA LEU A 312 3.37 -15.89 -11.26
C LEU A 312 3.40 -16.57 -9.90
N LEU A 313 3.06 -15.86 -8.82
CA LEU A 313 2.98 -16.41 -7.47
C LEU A 313 1.99 -17.58 -7.40
N ARG A 314 0.77 -17.40 -7.90
CA ARG A 314 -0.28 -18.44 -7.90
C ARG A 314 0.12 -19.67 -8.71
N ARG A 315 0.80 -19.47 -9.85
CA ARG A 315 1.26 -20.60 -10.67
C ARG A 315 2.48 -21.31 -10.08
N LEU A 316 3.37 -20.58 -9.42
CA LEU A 316 4.57 -21.15 -8.80
C LEU A 316 4.25 -21.86 -7.47
N GLN A 317 3.18 -21.47 -6.77
CA GLN A 317 2.74 -22.10 -5.54
C GLN A 317 1.23 -22.42 -5.57
N PRO A 318 0.83 -23.59 -6.10
CA PRO A 318 -0.59 -23.98 -6.21
C PRO A 318 -1.34 -24.05 -4.87
N GLY A 319 -0.64 -24.21 -3.74
CA GLY A 319 -1.25 -24.18 -2.41
C GLY A 319 -1.53 -22.77 -1.87
N LEU A 320 -1.11 -21.72 -2.59
CA LEU A 320 -1.15 -20.34 -2.13
C LEU A 320 -2.58 -19.84 -1.90
N ASP A 321 -3.48 -20.11 -2.84
CA ASP A 321 -4.88 -19.65 -2.76
C ASP A 321 -5.56 -20.18 -1.48
N CYS A 322 -5.39 -21.47 -1.17
CA CYS A 322 -5.98 -22.07 0.04
C CYS A 322 -5.43 -21.45 1.33
N ALA A 323 -4.13 -21.17 1.38
CA ALA A 323 -3.51 -20.57 2.56
C ALA A 323 -3.94 -19.11 2.75
N ILE A 324 -4.07 -18.36 1.65
CA ILE A 324 -4.56 -16.99 1.65
C ILE A 324 -6.03 -16.95 2.06
N ASP A 325 -6.85 -17.86 1.56
CA ASP A 325 -8.27 -17.94 1.93
C ASP A 325 -8.44 -18.19 3.42
N GLN A 326 -7.64 -19.09 4.01
CA GLN A 326 -7.63 -19.29 5.45
C GLN A 326 -7.20 -18.01 6.19
N PHE A 327 -6.10 -17.38 5.75
CA PHE A 327 -5.59 -16.16 6.37
C PHE A 327 -6.63 -15.04 6.37
N VAL A 328 -7.29 -14.80 5.23
CA VAL A 328 -8.31 -13.76 5.07
C VAL A 328 -9.57 -14.12 5.85
N ALA A 329 -10.04 -15.36 5.81
CA ALA A 329 -11.23 -15.80 6.55
C ALA A 329 -11.12 -15.55 8.06
N GLU A 330 -9.96 -15.83 8.66
CA GLU A 330 -9.67 -15.57 10.07
C GLU A 330 -9.65 -14.06 10.42
N ARG A 331 -9.53 -13.19 9.42
CA ARG A 331 -9.35 -11.73 9.55
C ARG A 331 -10.43 -10.93 8.83
N GLN A 332 -11.49 -11.60 8.38
CA GLN A 332 -12.53 -11.02 7.53
C GLN A 332 -13.24 -9.83 8.21
N GLN A 333 -13.30 -9.83 9.55
CA GLN A 333 -13.86 -8.73 10.35
C GLN A 333 -13.26 -7.36 9.99
N TYR A 334 -11.95 -7.28 9.69
CA TYR A 334 -11.30 -6.00 9.38
C TYR A 334 -11.72 -5.48 8.00
N VAL A 335 -11.84 -6.38 7.01
CA VAL A 335 -12.35 -6.04 5.68
C VAL A 335 -13.83 -5.66 5.76
N ASP A 336 -14.63 -6.37 6.57
CA ASP A 336 -16.04 -6.06 6.78
C ASP A 336 -16.24 -4.71 7.46
N MET A 337 -15.34 -4.32 8.38
CA MET A 337 -15.30 -2.98 8.97
C MET A 337 -15.00 -1.91 7.90
N SER A 338 -14.00 -2.12 7.04
CA SER A 338 -13.73 -1.19 5.93
C SER A 338 -14.93 -1.08 4.97
N ILE A 339 -15.60 -2.19 4.64
CA ILE A 339 -16.82 -2.19 3.81
C ILE A 339 -17.95 -1.41 4.49
N GLN A 340 -18.17 -1.64 5.79
CA GLN A 340 -19.17 -0.92 6.56
C GLN A 340 -18.88 0.58 6.58
N GLN A 341 -17.62 0.96 6.81
CA GLN A 341 -17.19 2.35 6.83
C GLN A 341 -17.38 3.02 5.47
N THR A 342 -16.95 2.36 4.37
CA THR A 342 -17.23 2.84 3.01
C THR A 342 -18.73 2.99 2.76
N TYR A 343 -19.55 2.06 3.25
CA TYR A 343 -21.00 2.17 3.15
C TYR A 343 -21.54 3.39 3.88
N ASP A 344 -21.11 3.61 5.13
CA ASP A 344 -21.62 4.69 5.97
C ASP A 344 -21.25 6.07 5.39
N TRP A 345 -20.03 6.23 4.88
CA TRP A 345 -19.53 7.49 4.34
C TRP A 345 -20.06 7.85 2.95
N ILE A 346 -20.56 6.89 2.18
CA ILE A 346 -21.03 7.12 0.80
C ILE A 346 -22.54 6.98 0.67
N PHE A 347 -23.12 5.94 1.28
CA PHE A 347 -24.51 5.55 1.07
C PHE A 347 -25.42 5.85 2.26
N ALA A 348 -24.87 6.08 3.46
CA ALA A 348 -25.66 6.48 4.64
C ALA A 348 -25.47 7.95 5.06
N LEU A 349 -24.50 8.64 4.47
CA LEU A 349 -24.20 10.04 4.77
C LEU A 349 -25.33 10.96 4.28
N THR A 350 -25.88 11.79 5.16
CA THR A 350 -26.88 12.79 4.77
C THR A 350 -26.23 14.01 4.12
N GLU A 351 -27.03 14.79 3.40
CA GLU A 351 -26.56 16.02 2.77
C GLU A 351 -26.08 17.05 3.80
N GLU A 352 -26.81 17.25 4.90
CA GLU A 352 -26.40 18.20 5.94
C GLU A 352 -25.05 17.80 6.54
N ARG A 353 -24.83 16.50 6.75
CA ARG A 353 -23.58 15.98 7.30
C ARG A 353 -22.44 16.08 6.30
N LEU A 354 -22.68 15.83 5.02
CA LEU A 354 -21.69 16.04 3.97
C LEU A 354 -21.24 17.51 3.91
N GLU A 355 -22.20 18.45 3.97
CA GLU A 355 -21.92 19.88 3.96
C GLU A 355 -21.04 20.27 5.17
N GLU A 356 -21.46 19.86 6.37
CA GLU A 356 -20.74 20.10 7.62
C GLU A 356 -19.30 19.56 7.58
N LEU A 357 -19.15 18.27 7.23
CA LEU A 357 -17.85 17.60 7.23
C LEU A 357 -16.91 18.11 6.13
N SER A 358 -17.46 18.49 4.97
CA SER A 358 -16.65 19.01 3.86
C SER A 358 -16.10 20.41 4.10
N GLU A 359 -16.71 21.18 5.00
CA GLU A 359 -16.23 22.50 5.43
C GLU A 359 -15.54 22.50 6.78
N ALA A 360 -15.51 21.35 7.45
CA ALA A 360 -14.76 21.22 8.68
C ALA A 360 -13.30 21.63 8.46
N HIS A 361 -12.88 22.53 9.34
CA HIS A 361 -11.48 22.77 9.59
C HIS A 361 -11.09 21.66 10.57
N PRO A 362 -10.17 20.75 10.22
CA PRO A 362 -9.51 19.94 11.24
C PRO A 362 -9.03 20.95 12.28
N GLU A 363 -9.59 20.86 13.49
CA GLU A 363 -9.48 21.93 14.48
C GLU A 363 -8.03 22.35 14.69
N ASP A 364 -7.88 23.59 15.15
CA ASP A 364 -6.70 24.22 15.72
C ASP A 364 -5.97 23.33 16.77
N ALA A 365 -5.36 22.23 16.33
CA ALA A 365 -4.43 21.42 17.10
C ALA A 365 -3.08 22.17 17.14
N ALA A 366 -3.07 23.20 17.99
CA ALA A 366 -1.91 23.87 18.58
C ALA A 366 -0.70 24.03 17.66
N THR A 367 -0.54 25.21 17.04
CA THR A 367 0.79 25.71 16.59
C THR A 367 1.69 24.60 16.04
N GLN A 368 1.23 23.86 15.03
CA GLN A 368 2.06 22.85 14.40
C GLN A 368 3.26 23.58 13.80
N ARG A 369 4.38 23.48 14.53
CA ARG A 369 5.72 23.75 14.03
C ARG A 369 5.83 23.06 12.67
N ALA A 370 6.59 23.65 11.75
CA ALA A 370 6.92 22.99 10.49
C ALA A 370 7.46 21.59 10.79
N GLU A 371 6.64 20.58 10.57
CA GLU A 371 7.04 19.19 10.72
C GLU A 371 7.73 18.79 9.42
N ILE A 372 8.96 18.31 9.53
CA ILE A 372 9.62 17.68 8.39
C ILE A 372 8.87 16.37 8.19
N VAL A 373 7.93 16.34 7.24
CA VAL A 373 7.31 15.10 6.80
C VAL A 373 8.43 14.25 6.22
N PRO A 374 8.82 13.14 6.87
CA PRO A 374 9.87 12.30 6.34
C PRO A 374 9.43 11.80 4.96
N LEU A 375 10.36 11.81 4.02
CA LEU A 375 10.13 11.13 2.75
C LEU A 375 9.77 9.67 3.08
N ARG A 376 8.63 9.20 2.59
CA ARG A 376 8.21 7.80 2.77
C ARG A 376 9.34 6.94 2.22
N TYR A 377 9.70 5.91 3.00
CA TYR A 377 10.72 4.96 2.59
C TYR A 377 10.43 4.45 1.18
N ASP A 378 11.48 4.36 0.36
CA ASP A 378 11.40 3.89 -1.02
C ASP A 378 10.68 2.53 -1.08
N SER A 379 9.46 2.47 -1.63
CA SER A 379 8.81 1.18 -1.87
C SER A 379 9.54 0.45 -3.00
N ALA A 380 10.47 -0.43 -2.63
CA ALA A 380 11.16 -1.32 -3.55
C ALA A 380 10.17 -2.10 -4.43
N LEU A 381 8.97 -2.40 -3.91
CA LEU A 381 7.91 -3.07 -4.66
C LEU A 381 7.36 -2.20 -5.75
N GLN A 382 6.84 -1.02 -5.44
CA GLN A 382 6.21 -0.19 -6.44
C GLN A 382 7.20 0.17 -7.56
N LYS A 383 8.47 0.40 -7.22
CA LYS A 383 9.54 0.60 -8.21
C LYS A 383 9.74 -0.63 -9.08
N LEU A 384 9.66 -1.83 -8.52
CA LEU A 384 9.71 -3.05 -9.32
C LEU A 384 8.42 -3.26 -10.12
N ALA A 385 7.24 -3.21 -9.52
CA ALA A 385 5.97 -3.39 -10.21
C ALA A 385 5.88 -2.42 -11.39
N PHE A 386 6.29 -1.17 -11.20
CA PHE A 386 6.46 -0.21 -12.28
C PHE A 386 7.41 -0.75 -13.37
N ARG A 387 8.65 -1.14 -13.04
CA ARG A 387 9.61 -1.71 -14.02
C ARG A 387 9.05 -2.94 -14.77
N VAL A 388 8.34 -3.82 -14.07
CA VAL A 388 7.73 -5.03 -14.63
C VAL A 388 6.58 -4.65 -15.56
N GLY A 389 5.60 -3.88 -15.10
CA GLY A 389 4.44 -3.51 -15.89
C GLY A 389 4.70 -2.46 -16.97
N SER A 390 5.85 -1.77 -16.94
CA SER A 390 6.39 -1.02 -18.08
C SER A 390 7.03 -1.94 -19.13
N SER A 391 7.47 -3.14 -18.75
CA SER A 391 8.16 -4.09 -19.62
C SER A 391 7.27 -5.24 -20.14
N VAL A 392 6.16 -5.52 -19.46
CA VAL A 392 5.25 -6.63 -19.74
C VAL A 392 3.98 -6.11 -20.42
N SER A 393 3.64 -6.68 -21.58
CA SER A 393 2.39 -6.34 -22.27
C SER A 393 1.18 -7.03 -21.60
N PRO A 394 -0.02 -6.43 -21.62
CA PRO A 394 -1.23 -7.07 -21.09
C PRO A 394 -1.49 -8.46 -21.67
N SER A 395 -1.24 -8.63 -22.98
CA SER A 395 -1.37 -9.93 -23.66
C SER A 395 -0.43 -11.01 -23.12
N LEU A 396 0.74 -10.62 -22.60
CA LEU A 396 1.69 -11.54 -21.97
C LEU A 396 1.19 -11.96 -20.58
N VAL A 397 0.62 -11.03 -19.80
CA VAL A 397 -0.01 -11.35 -18.51
C VAL A 397 -1.14 -12.35 -18.72
N GLU A 398 -2.04 -12.09 -19.67
CA GLU A 398 -3.15 -12.99 -19.98
C GLU A 398 -2.65 -14.36 -20.44
N ALA A 399 -1.59 -14.42 -21.26
CA ALA A 399 -0.97 -15.66 -21.68
C ALA A 399 -0.34 -16.43 -20.51
N MET A 400 0.30 -15.73 -19.56
CA MET A 400 0.85 -16.32 -18.34
C MET A 400 -0.23 -16.80 -17.38
N ALA A 401 -1.42 -16.21 -17.40
CA ALA A 401 -2.55 -16.63 -16.55
C ALA A 401 -3.22 -17.92 -17.07
N LYS A 402 -3.17 -18.20 -18.37
CA LYS A 402 -3.82 -19.38 -18.97
C LYS A 402 -3.14 -20.69 -18.52
N PRO A 403 -3.92 -21.69 -18.03
CA PRO A 403 -3.41 -23.03 -17.78
C PRO A 403 -2.72 -23.59 -19.02
N GLY A 404 -1.49 -24.09 -18.87
CA GLY A 404 -0.77 -24.70 -19.99
C GLY A 404 -0.19 -23.70 -21.00
N ALA A 405 0.45 -22.63 -20.53
CA ALA A 405 1.45 -21.87 -21.30
C ALA A 405 2.65 -22.77 -21.66
N MET A 406 2.37 -23.78 -22.48
CA MET A 406 3.28 -24.85 -22.83
C MET A 406 4.12 -24.38 -24.03
N ILE A 407 5.44 -24.44 -23.90
CA ILE A 407 6.28 -24.45 -25.09
C ILE A 407 6.35 -25.88 -25.59
N ALA A 408 5.94 -26.06 -26.85
CA ALA A 408 6.21 -27.25 -27.65
C ALA A 408 7.72 -27.33 -27.92
N VAL A 409 8.42 -28.23 -27.25
CA VAL A 409 9.83 -28.53 -27.51
C VAL A 409 9.90 -29.79 -28.37
N PRO A 410 10.26 -29.69 -29.66
CA PRO A 410 10.44 -30.87 -30.48
C PRO A 410 11.63 -31.69 -29.95
N LEU A 411 11.38 -32.96 -29.63
CA LEU A 411 12.38 -33.95 -29.25
C LEU A 411 12.55 -34.95 -30.38
N LYS A 412 13.79 -35.16 -30.79
CA LYS A 412 14.13 -36.21 -31.75
C LYS A 412 14.94 -37.28 -31.02
N ILE A 413 14.32 -38.43 -30.78
CA ILE A 413 14.94 -39.58 -30.13
C ILE A 413 15.03 -40.70 -31.18
N GLY A 414 16.18 -40.78 -31.85
CA GLY A 414 16.36 -41.69 -33.00
C GLY A 414 15.44 -41.31 -34.18
N PRO A 415 14.74 -42.28 -34.83
CA PRO A 415 13.81 -41.99 -35.92
C PRO A 415 12.49 -41.37 -35.44
N VAL A 416 12.21 -41.38 -34.13
CA VAL A 416 10.96 -40.86 -33.58
C VAL A 416 11.09 -39.37 -33.31
N SER A 417 10.22 -38.59 -33.94
CA SER A 417 10.00 -37.18 -33.62
C SER A 417 8.79 -37.09 -32.69
N THR A 418 8.97 -36.53 -31.51
CA THR A 418 7.90 -36.26 -30.55
C THR A 418 7.95 -34.80 -30.09
N GLU A 419 6.89 -34.33 -29.45
CA GLU A 419 6.78 -32.98 -28.91
C GLU A 419 6.65 -33.07 -27.39
N LEU A 420 7.65 -32.57 -26.67
CA LEU A 420 7.54 -32.39 -25.23
C LEU A 420 6.89 -31.04 -24.97
N ARG A 421 5.68 -31.05 -24.44
CA ARG A 421 5.04 -29.85 -23.93
C ARG A 421 5.54 -29.59 -22.53
N VAL A 422 6.13 -28.43 -22.32
CA VAL A 422 6.70 -28.04 -21.04
C VAL A 422 6.04 -26.76 -20.57
N ASP A 423 5.54 -26.77 -19.34
CA ASP A 423 5.10 -25.54 -18.69
C ASP A 423 6.34 -24.66 -18.47
N LEU A 424 6.32 -23.49 -19.10
CA LEU A 424 7.42 -22.54 -19.05
C LEU A 424 7.74 -22.14 -17.60
N ILE A 425 6.71 -21.98 -16.78
CA ILE A 425 6.81 -21.47 -15.41
C ILE A 425 7.48 -22.51 -14.51
N GLU A 426 7.10 -23.78 -14.63
CA GLU A 426 7.75 -24.88 -13.90
C GLU A 426 9.25 -24.99 -14.21
N ARG A 427 9.65 -24.79 -15.48
CA ARG A 427 11.08 -24.78 -15.83
C ARG A 427 11.83 -23.56 -15.30
N PHE A 428 11.14 -22.45 -15.11
CA PHE A 428 11.74 -21.24 -14.54
C PHE A 428 11.72 -21.24 -13.02
N LYS A 429 10.87 -22.05 -12.35
CA LYS A 429 10.76 -22.10 -10.89
C LYS A 429 12.11 -22.33 -10.19
N ARG A 430 12.87 -23.35 -10.56
CA ARG A 430 14.17 -23.63 -9.91
C ARG A 430 15.21 -22.53 -10.17
N PRO A 431 15.49 -22.11 -11.42
CA PRO A 431 16.36 -20.97 -11.68
C PRO A 431 15.91 -19.70 -10.95
N LEU A 432 14.59 -19.55 -10.76
CA LEU A 432 14.02 -18.42 -10.05
C LEU A 432 14.38 -18.46 -8.57
N LEU A 433 14.10 -19.56 -7.89
CA LEU A 433 14.44 -19.71 -6.47
C LEU A 433 15.95 -19.54 -6.23
N GLU A 434 16.78 -20.13 -7.09
CA GLU A 434 18.24 -20.05 -7.01
C GLU A 434 18.79 -18.64 -7.21
N ALA A 435 18.11 -17.82 -8.01
CA ALA A 435 18.56 -16.47 -8.29
C ALA A 435 17.93 -15.44 -7.34
N ALA A 436 16.78 -15.74 -6.73
CA ALA A 436 16.15 -14.90 -5.73
C ALA A 436 16.98 -14.93 -4.44
N GLY A 437 17.48 -16.12 -4.08
CA GLY A 437 18.45 -16.28 -3.00
C GLY A 437 19.79 -15.56 -3.23
N ARG A 438 20.10 -15.13 -4.46
CA ARG A 438 21.34 -14.40 -4.81
C ARG A 438 21.20 -12.89 -4.82
N ILE A 439 20.00 -12.33 -4.62
CA ILE A 439 19.73 -10.90 -4.77
C ILE A 439 19.71 -10.13 -3.46
N GLY A 440 19.60 -10.81 -2.32
CA GLY A 440 19.61 -10.18 -0.99
C GLY A 440 20.99 -9.68 -0.52
N THR A 441 21.82 -9.11 -1.40
CA THR A 441 23.27 -9.05 -1.16
C THR A 441 23.78 -7.82 -0.41
N THR A 442 22.95 -6.85 -0.04
CA THR A 442 23.42 -5.72 0.80
C THR A 442 22.46 -5.35 1.91
N ASP A 443 21.17 -5.15 1.58
CA ASP A 443 20.17 -4.74 2.55
C ASP A 443 19.54 -5.95 3.29
N THR A 444 19.36 -5.83 4.60
CA THR A 444 18.91 -6.92 5.48
C THR A 444 17.45 -7.24 5.29
N GLU A 445 16.62 -6.21 5.19
CA GLU A 445 15.18 -6.32 4.94
C GLU A 445 14.92 -7.01 3.59
N THR A 446 15.61 -6.54 2.54
CA THR A 446 15.61 -7.13 1.19
C THR A 446 16.22 -8.54 1.16
N ARG A 447 16.98 -8.97 2.15
CA ARG A 447 17.43 -10.38 2.24
C ARG A 447 16.41 -11.25 2.96
N ALA A 448 15.85 -10.75 4.06
CA ALA A 448 14.88 -11.46 4.87
C ALA A 448 13.59 -11.73 4.10
N ALA A 449 13.08 -10.73 3.39
CA ALA A 449 11.94 -10.92 2.49
C ALA A 449 12.26 -11.94 1.38
N ALA A 450 13.53 -12.16 1.03
CA ALA A 450 13.91 -12.96 -0.14
C ALA A 450 13.73 -14.41 0.21
N THR A 451 14.25 -14.66 1.40
CA THR A 451 14.12 -15.88 2.16
C THR A 451 12.64 -16.19 2.39
N PHE A 452 11.81 -15.19 2.73
CA PHE A 452 10.34 -15.34 2.79
C PHE A 452 9.77 -15.80 1.44
N THR A 453 10.02 -15.07 0.35
CA THR A 453 9.48 -15.38 -0.98
C THR A 453 9.95 -16.76 -1.47
N VAL A 454 11.24 -17.07 -1.31
CA VAL A 454 11.81 -18.37 -1.69
C VAL A 454 11.18 -19.51 -0.89
N ALA A 455 10.99 -19.32 0.42
CA ALA A 455 10.34 -20.31 1.27
C ALA A 455 8.85 -20.47 0.93
N LEU A 456 8.14 -19.38 0.66
CA LEU A 456 6.74 -19.38 0.23
C LEU A 456 6.57 -20.18 -1.06
N LEU A 457 7.39 -19.89 -2.07
CA LEU A 457 7.33 -20.53 -3.39
C LEU A 457 7.91 -21.95 -3.41
N GLY A 458 8.83 -22.24 -2.50
CA GLY A 458 9.50 -23.53 -2.36
C GLY A 458 8.82 -24.50 -1.40
N ALA A 459 7.83 -24.07 -0.64
CA ALA A 459 7.15 -24.92 0.34
C ALA A 459 6.45 -26.11 -0.34
N GLU A 460 6.62 -27.29 0.27
CA GLU A 460 6.00 -28.53 -0.19
C GLU A 460 4.48 -28.50 0.01
N PRO A 461 3.69 -29.10 -0.90
CA PRO A 461 2.25 -29.27 -0.72
C PRO A 461 1.93 -29.98 0.62
N GLY A 462 0.92 -29.48 1.34
CA GLY A 462 0.49 -30.04 2.62
C GLY A 462 1.24 -29.54 3.86
N ARG A 463 2.27 -28.71 3.70
CA ARG A 463 2.82 -27.92 4.80
C ARG A 463 2.09 -26.58 4.92
N ASP A 464 2.11 -26.00 6.11
CA ASP A 464 1.71 -24.61 6.31
C ASP A 464 2.73 -23.69 5.63
N ILE A 465 2.41 -23.26 4.41
CA ILE A 465 3.31 -22.49 3.55
C ILE A 465 3.57 -21.08 4.10
N ILE A 466 2.59 -20.44 4.73
CA ILE A 466 2.72 -19.10 5.31
C ILE A 466 3.61 -19.17 6.53
N LYS A 467 3.42 -20.17 7.39
CA LYS A 467 4.30 -20.39 8.54
C LYS A 467 5.73 -20.73 8.13
N ALA A 468 5.92 -21.56 7.09
CA ALA A 468 7.24 -21.87 6.57
C ALA A 468 7.95 -20.61 6.05
N ALA A 469 7.24 -19.77 5.29
CA ALA A 469 7.77 -18.49 4.81
C ALA A 469 8.10 -17.53 5.97
N THR A 470 7.21 -17.46 6.96
CA THR A 470 7.38 -16.65 8.18
C THR A 470 8.62 -17.06 8.98
N ASP A 471 8.77 -18.36 9.25
CA ASP A 471 9.94 -18.87 9.98
C ASP A 471 11.23 -18.59 9.19
N ALA A 472 11.20 -18.68 7.86
CA ALA A 472 12.33 -18.36 7.00
C ALA A 472 12.68 -16.87 7.02
N TYR A 473 11.70 -15.96 6.93
CA TYR A 473 11.91 -14.51 7.10
C TYR A 473 12.58 -14.20 8.44
N CYS A 474 11.96 -14.69 9.52
CA CYS A 474 12.41 -14.44 10.89
C CYS A 474 13.85 -14.93 11.11
N SER A 475 14.24 -16.02 10.45
CA SER A 475 15.59 -16.57 10.59
C SER A 475 16.67 -15.67 9.99
N GLY A 476 16.31 -14.83 9.01
CA GLY A 476 17.20 -13.92 8.27
C GLY A 476 17.34 -12.53 8.88
N LEU A 477 16.58 -12.20 9.92
CA LEU A 477 16.67 -10.93 10.64
C LEU A 477 18.01 -10.79 11.36
N LYS A 478 18.47 -9.56 11.54
CA LYS A 478 19.69 -9.20 12.26
C LYS A 478 19.37 -8.37 13.51
N PRO A 479 20.30 -8.33 14.48
CA PRO A 479 20.24 -7.33 15.54
C PRO A 479 20.10 -5.91 14.99
N ILE A 480 19.57 -4.99 15.78
CA ILE A 480 19.48 -3.56 15.43
C ILE A 480 20.33 -2.75 16.40
N ALA A 481 21.15 -1.84 15.86
CA ALA A 481 21.83 -0.80 16.63
C ALA A 481 21.09 0.54 16.45
N ALA A 482 20.71 1.19 17.54
CA ALA A 482 19.96 2.44 17.53
C ALA A 482 20.39 3.38 18.67
N LEU A 483 19.99 4.65 18.58
CA LEU A 483 20.08 5.57 19.71
C LEU A 483 19.07 5.15 20.79
N ASP A 484 19.49 5.10 22.06
CA ASP A 484 18.57 4.78 23.17
C ASP A 484 17.98 6.09 23.71
N TYR A 485 16.78 6.44 23.26
CA TYR A 485 16.06 7.62 23.74
C TYR A 485 14.61 7.31 24.07
N ASP A 486 14.03 8.13 24.95
CA ASP A 486 12.60 8.11 25.25
C ASP A 486 11.84 8.84 24.12
N PRO A 487 11.02 8.14 23.31
CA PRO A 487 10.27 8.78 22.24
C PRO A 487 9.35 9.91 22.73
N ALA A 488 8.82 9.83 23.96
CA ALA A 488 7.95 10.86 24.51
C ALA A 488 8.70 12.18 24.76
N ARG A 489 9.97 12.09 25.19
CA ARG A 489 10.84 13.27 25.39
C ARG A 489 11.22 13.94 24.08
N TYR A 490 11.32 13.17 22.99
CA TYR A 490 11.78 13.63 21.67
C TYR A 490 10.66 13.68 20.63
N ALA A 491 9.40 13.77 21.07
CA ALA A 491 8.25 13.83 20.16
C ALA A 491 8.41 14.95 19.12
N GLY A 492 8.24 14.60 17.84
CA GLY A 492 8.38 15.51 16.70
C GLY A 492 9.81 15.87 16.30
N ARG A 493 10.83 15.22 16.88
CA ARG A 493 12.25 15.37 16.49
C ARG A 493 12.71 14.16 15.69
N ASN A 494 13.52 14.39 14.66
CA ASN A 494 14.16 13.29 13.92
C ASN A 494 15.41 12.77 14.67
N GLU A 495 15.90 11.59 14.30
CA GLU A 495 17.08 10.99 14.95
C GLU A 495 18.33 11.88 14.93
N ASP A 496 18.55 12.66 13.86
CA ASP A 496 19.71 13.57 13.77
C ASP A 496 19.61 14.70 14.81
N GLU A 497 18.41 15.21 15.05
CA GLU A 497 18.14 16.19 16.11
C GLU A 497 18.29 15.57 17.50
N VAL A 498 17.86 14.32 17.69
CA VAL A 498 18.06 13.58 18.94
C VAL A 498 19.56 13.38 19.20
N LEU A 499 20.32 12.97 18.17
CA LEU A 499 21.76 12.81 18.26
C LEU A 499 22.44 14.14 18.55
N LEU A 500 22.05 15.22 17.89
CA LEU A 500 22.60 16.56 18.17
C LEU A 500 22.35 16.97 19.63
N ASP A 501 21.17 16.67 20.19
CA ASP A 501 20.85 16.90 21.60
C ASP A 501 21.74 16.08 22.54
N MET A 502 21.93 14.79 22.25
CA MET A 502 22.84 13.90 22.98
C MET A 502 24.29 14.40 22.95
N VAL A 503 24.77 14.82 21.78
CA VAL A 503 26.12 15.39 21.59
C VAL A 503 26.29 16.68 22.40
N ASN A 504 25.29 17.57 22.39
CA ASN A 504 25.31 18.79 23.19
C ASN A 504 25.34 18.52 24.70
N ARG A 505 24.71 17.42 25.14
CA ARG A 505 24.77 16.93 26.53
C ARG A 505 26.05 16.16 26.86
N ARG A 506 26.93 15.93 25.87
CA ARG A 506 28.15 15.11 25.97
C ARG A 506 27.87 13.64 26.34
N GLU A 507 26.64 13.19 26.19
CA GLU A 507 26.21 11.83 26.51
C GLU A 507 25.37 11.28 25.36
N ILE A 508 25.88 10.25 24.68
CA ILE A 508 25.18 9.52 23.61
C ILE A 508 24.83 8.14 24.12
N ASP A 509 23.54 7.86 24.24
CA ASP A 509 23.03 6.57 24.68
C ASP A 509 22.75 5.69 23.44
N ILE A 510 23.26 4.46 23.45
CA ILE A 510 23.18 3.50 22.35
C ILE A 510 22.57 2.21 22.86
N ARG A 511 21.62 1.66 22.10
CA ARG A 511 20.96 0.39 22.34
C ARG A 511 21.24 -0.59 21.21
N PHE A 512 21.52 -1.83 21.59
CA PHE A 512 21.55 -2.97 20.68
C PHE A 512 20.45 -3.95 21.06
N THR A 513 19.59 -4.26 20.09
CA THR A 513 18.45 -5.14 20.28
C THR A 513 18.63 -6.44 19.47
N PRO A 514 18.56 -7.63 20.10
CA PRO A 514 18.72 -8.89 19.38
C PRO A 514 17.53 -9.18 18.46
N ALA A 515 17.79 -9.83 17.33
CA ALA A 515 16.76 -10.49 16.50
C ALA A 515 16.23 -11.79 17.14
N LEU A 516 16.08 -11.80 18.46
CA LEU A 516 15.65 -12.95 19.22
C LEU A 516 14.12 -13.02 19.26
N ARG A 517 13.60 -14.20 18.96
CA ARG A 517 12.18 -14.49 19.12
C ARG A 517 11.82 -14.69 20.59
N THR A 518 10.82 -13.96 21.09
CA THR A 518 10.38 -14.07 22.49
C THR A 518 9.58 -15.34 22.77
N ASP A 519 9.11 -16.03 21.73
CA ASP A 519 8.31 -17.25 21.82
C ASP A 519 9.12 -18.54 21.62
N LYS A 520 10.42 -18.44 21.33
CA LYS A 520 11.30 -19.58 21.07
C LYS A 520 12.62 -19.45 21.82
N ASN A 521 13.16 -20.56 22.29
CA ASN A 521 14.52 -20.59 22.81
C ASN A 521 15.52 -20.75 21.65
N THR A 522 16.06 -19.65 21.15
CA THR A 522 17.03 -19.63 20.04
C THR A 522 18.30 -18.87 20.47
N PRO A 523 19.17 -19.50 21.29
CA PRO A 523 20.32 -18.83 21.91
C PRO A 523 21.31 -18.26 20.89
N GLN A 524 21.33 -18.78 19.65
CA GLN A 524 22.19 -18.25 18.60
C GLN A 524 21.85 -16.79 18.19
N TYR A 525 20.68 -16.26 18.54
CA TYR A 525 20.31 -14.86 18.26
C TYR A 525 20.61 -13.91 19.43
N MET A 526 21.25 -14.40 20.49
CA MET A 526 21.72 -13.56 21.59
C MET A 526 22.89 -12.70 21.14
N LEU A 527 22.90 -11.44 21.55
CA LEU A 527 24.01 -10.52 21.29
C LEU A 527 25.29 -11.02 21.97
N ASP A 528 26.42 -10.85 21.30
CA ASP A 528 27.74 -11.10 21.86
C ASP A 528 28.38 -9.76 22.27
N PRO A 529 28.44 -9.44 23.58
CA PRO A 529 29.02 -8.20 24.07
C PRO A 529 30.48 -7.99 23.67
N ASP A 530 31.23 -9.07 23.43
CA ASP A 530 32.65 -9.01 23.06
C ASP A 530 32.83 -8.56 21.59
N THR A 531 31.75 -8.48 20.83
CA THR A 531 31.74 -8.04 19.42
C THR A 531 31.23 -6.61 19.23
N VAL A 532 30.93 -5.90 20.33
CA VAL A 532 30.44 -4.52 20.26
C VAL A 532 31.53 -3.60 19.72
N ILE A 533 31.20 -2.90 18.64
CA ILE A 533 32.03 -1.87 18.02
C ILE A 533 31.33 -0.54 18.23
N LEU A 534 32.03 0.41 18.85
CA LEU A 534 31.55 1.77 19.09
C LEU A 534 32.63 2.74 18.61
N GLN A 535 32.29 3.62 17.67
CA GLN A 535 33.21 4.58 17.10
C GLN A 535 32.63 5.99 17.05
N VAL A 536 33.48 6.97 17.40
CA VAL A 536 33.20 8.39 17.19
C VAL A 536 34.33 8.98 16.34
N ASN A 537 33.98 9.51 15.17
CA ASN A 537 34.91 10.00 14.16
C ASN A 537 35.99 8.97 13.75
N GLY A 538 35.59 7.69 13.70
CA GLY A 538 36.48 6.58 13.35
C GLY A 538 37.41 6.09 14.47
N CYS A 539 37.39 6.72 15.65
CA CYS A 539 38.13 6.24 16.83
C CYS A 539 37.29 5.25 17.63
N CYS A 540 37.88 4.13 18.05
CA CYS A 540 37.30 3.18 19.00
C CYS A 540 37.48 3.65 20.45
N SER A 541 36.67 3.15 21.39
CA SER A 541 36.72 3.55 22.81
C SER A 541 38.03 3.20 23.52
N ASN A 542 38.80 2.26 22.98
CA ASN A 542 40.11 1.83 23.49
C ASN A 542 41.29 2.55 22.83
N ASP A 543 41.06 3.44 21.87
CA ASP A 543 42.12 4.24 21.27
C ASP A 543 42.64 5.27 22.27
N PRO A 544 43.97 5.51 22.38
CA PRO A 544 44.52 6.48 23.32
C PRO A 544 43.98 7.91 23.14
N ASP A 545 43.67 8.27 21.90
CA ASP A 545 43.17 9.58 21.51
C ASP A 545 41.65 9.59 21.27
N ALA A 546 40.94 8.55 21.73
CA ALA A 546 39.49 8.47 21.59
C ALA A 546 38.81 9.72 22.18
N PRO A 547 37.87 10.34 21.45
CA PRO A 547 37.22 11.55 21.92
C PRO A 547 36.09 11.29 22.93
N PHE A 548 35.97 10.05 23.39
CA PHE A 548 34.89 9.58 24.24
C PHE A 548 35.37 8.39 25.08
N THR A 549 34.58 8.06 26.09
CA THR A 549 34.64 6.78 26.80
C THR A 549 33.32 6.05 26.64
N ALA A 550 33.34 4.72 26.52
CA ALA A 550 32.14 3.90 26.44
C ALA A 550 31.94 3.15 27.75
N VAL A 551 30.75 3.28 28.35
CA VAL A 551 30.39 2.62 29.60
C VAL A 551 29.19 1.72 29.35
N PRO A 552 29.26 0.41 29.62
CA PRO A 552 28.08 -0.44 29.59
C PRO A 552 27.11 -0.01 30.70
N VAL A 553 25.83 0.12 30.37
CA VAL A 553 24.77 0.39 31.34
C VAL A 553 24.21 -0.95 31.80
N GLU A 554 24.03 -1.16 33.10
CA GLU A 554 23.54 -2.43 33.66
C GLU A 554 22.21 -2.84 32.99
N THR A 555 22.15 -4.08 32.49
CA THR A 555 21.00 -4.58 31.73
C THR A 555 20.29 -5.70 32.50
N GLU A 556 19.02 -5.51 32.81
CA GLU A 556 18.12 -6.60 33.25
C GLU A 556 17.61 -7.42 32.05
N SER A 557 18.13 -7.17 30.85
CA SER A 557 17.55 -7.57 29.57
C SER A 557 18.57 -8.18 28.61
N GLN A 558 18.06 -8.95 27.64
CA GLN A 558 18.81 -9.48 26.48
C GLN A 558 19.27 -8.37 25.50
N ILE A 559 18.89 -7.12 25.78
CA ILE A 559 19.29 -5.89 25.09
C ILE A 559 20.56 -5.36 25.74
N LEU A 560 21.57 -5.00 24.94
CA LEU A 560 22.79 -4.34 25.42
C LEU A 560 22.65 -2.82 25.32
N ARG A 561 23.15 -2.10 26.32
CA ARG A 561 23.12 -0.63 26.37
C ARG A 561 24.49 -0.08 26.69
N TYR A 562 24.87 0.98 25.98
CA TYR A 562 26.11 1.69 26.18
C TYR A 562 25.86 3.19 26.25
N LYS A 563 26.54 3.85 27.17
CA LYS A 563 26.63 5.30 27.23
C LYS A 563 28.00 5.73 26.74
N LEU A 564 28.04 6.58 25.71
CA LEU A 564 29.25 7.25 25.26
C LEU A 564 29.35 8.61 25.95
N ILE A 565 30.39 8.82 26.75
CA ILE A 565 30.67 10.08 27.41
C ILE A 565 31.76 10.81 26.60
N LEU A 566 31.37 11.88 25.92
CA LEU A 566 32.27 12.69 25.09
C LEU A 566 33.19 13.53 25.99
N ARG A 567 34.46 13.69 25.61
CA ARG A 567 35.40 14.50 26.38
C ARG A 567 35.08 16.00 26.25
N ASP A 568 35.22 16.73 27.34
CA ASP A 568 34.95 18.17 27.42
C ASP A 568 35.98 19.02 26.67
N ASP A 569 37.20 18.53 26.54
CA ASP A 569 38.31 19.25 25.90
C ASP A 569 38.27 19.22 24.36
N ILE A 570 37.29 18.51 23.79
CA ILE A 570 37.15 18.32 22.35
C ILE A 570 35.90 19.06 21.85
N CYS A 571 36.13 20.05 20.99
CA CYS A 571 35.08 20.67 20.18
C CYS A 571 35.05 19.99 18.83
N PHE A 572 33.91 19.41 18.45
CA PHE A 572 33.73 18.90 17.10
C PHE A 572 32.95 19.90 16.26
N SER A 573 33.42 20.16 15.04
CA SER A 573 32.60 20.83 14.01
C SER A 573 31.64 19.83 13.36
N THR A 574 31.95 18.54 13.46
CA THR A 574 31.16 17.43 12.92
C THR A 574 31.44 16.18 13.75
N LEU A 575 30.40 15.42 14.04
CA LEU A 575 30.48 14.14 14.74
C LEU A 575 29.91 13.05 13.84
N HIS A 576 30.71 12.04 13.58
CA HIS A 576 30.33 10.78 12.94
C HIS A 576 30.27 9.69 14.00
N LEU A 577 29.14 9.00 14.08
CA LEU A 577 28.87 7.93 15.03
C LEU A 577 28.67 6.63 14.25
N PHE A 578 29.40 5.59 14.65
CA PHE A 578 29.21 4.24 14.15
C PHE A 578 29.06 3.25 15.32
N ALA A 579 28.04 2.39 15.28
CA ALA A 579 27.83 1.33 16.27
C ALA A 579 27.37 0.03 15.61
N ASP A 580 27.99 -1.08 15.99
CA ASP A 580 27.69 -2.42 15.47
C ASP A 580 27.91 -3.50 16.53
N VAL A 581 27.27 -4.66 16.36
CA VAL A 581 27.38 -5.82 17.23
C VAL A 581 27.05 -7.10 16.43
N CYS A 582 27.65 -8.22 16.79
CA CYS A 582 27.27 -9.54 16.27
C CYS A 582 26.38 -10.30 17.27
N ASP A 583 25.66 -11.29 16.76
CA ASP A 583 25.01 -12.30 17.59
C ASP A 583 25.72 -13.66 17.52
N GLY A 584 25.23 -14.62 18.31
CA GLY A 584 25.77 -15.98 18.42
C GLY A 584 25.76 -16.81 17.13
N ARG A 585 25.27 -16.29 15.99
CA ARG A 585 25.45 -16.91 14.67
C ARG A 585 26.86 -16.69 14.12
N GLY A 586 27.69 -15.90 14.82
CA GLY A 586 29.11 -15.68 14.55
C GLY A 586 29.39 -14.40 13.76
N ASN A 587 30.68 -14.14 13.48
CA ASN A 587 31.23 -12.90 12.89
C ASN A 587 30.71 -12.54 11.47
N GLN A 588 29.70 -13.23 10.95
CA GLN A 588 29.06 -12.91 9.67
C GLN A 588 27.68 -12.26 9.88
N CYS A 589 27.16 -12.25 11.11
CA CYS A 589 25.84 -11.70 11.42
C CYS A 589 25.94 -10.41 12.24
N HIS A 590 26.49 -9.39 11.59
CA HIS A 590 26.49 -8.01 12.07
C HIS A 590 25.07 -7.47 12.17
N SER A 591 24.86 -6.54 13.09
CA SER A 591 23.63 -5.78 13.22
C SER A 591 23.31 -4.99 11.95
N ASP A 592 22.07 -4.53 11.84
CA ASP A 592 21.77 -3.33 11.08
C ASP A 592 22.36 -2.16 11.87
N TYR A 593 23.59 -1.83 11.50
CA TYR A 593 24.48 -0.95 12.23
C TYR A 593 23.96 0.50 12.23
N LEU A 594 24.29 1.24 13.30
CA LEU A 594 24.04 2.66 13.39
C LEU A 594 25.20 3.38 12.71
N ASP A 595 24.92 4.17 11.68
CA ASP A 595 25.89 5.03 11.00
C ASP A 595 25.25 6.40 10.75
N ARG A 596 25.72 7.42 11.48
CA ARG A 596 25.12 8.76 11.51
C ARG A 596 26.18 9.85 11.57
N GLN A 597 25.90 10.98 10.94
CA GLN A 597 26.79 12.14 10.94
C GLN A 597 26.00 13.41 11.21
N VAL A 598 26.36 14.14 12.26
CA VAL A 598 25.75 15.43 12.61
C VAL A 598 26.79 16.55 12.54
N ARG A 599 26.36 17.70 12.01
CA ARG A 599 27.17 18.92 11.99
C ARG A 599 26.77 19.81 13.16
N MET A 600 27.74 20.26 13.94
CA MET A 600 27.50 21.21 15.02
C MET A 600 27.63 22.64 14.48
N CYS A 601 26.68 23.50 14.85
CA CYS A 601 26.59 24.90 14.43
C CYS A 601 27.26 25.83 15.44
#